data_AF-A0A424NQ57-F1
#
_entry.id   AF-A0A424NQ57-F1
#
_cell.length_a   1.000
_cell.length_b   1.000
_cell.length_c   1.000
_cell.angle_alpha   90.00
_cell.angle_beta   90.00
_cell.angle_gamma   90.00
#
_symmetry.space_group_name_H-M   'P 1'
#
loop_
_entity.id
_entity.type
_entity.pdbx_description
1 polymer ?
#
loop_
_entity_poly.entity_id
_entity_poly.type
_entity_poly.pdbx_seq_one_letter_code
_entity_poly.pdbx_strand_id
1 'polypeptide(L)'
;MSVYGVRGFHTQAYAGLIALLASTLIRFFTLTALLSAGTLRAEPVDPPQYYAEDIKTAMQLHVDAIVDANGDWSVIDDQTGERLTLRFMQVHDPVRQISQTVYFACTDFHVKGNPDQVYDMDFWLEPVDGALKVFQTKVHKEPRHALLYGWYKHPRYTFVNDEISYLYD
;
A
#
# COMPACT_ATOMS: atom_id res chain seq x y z
N MET A 1 37.01 100.27 -20.57
CA MET A 1 38.23 99.45 -20.37
C MET A 1 37.81 98.00 -20.14
N SER A 2 38.06 97.13 -21.12
CA SER A 2 38.72 95.82 -20.93
C SER A 2 38.53 95.03 -22.22
N VAL A 3 39.64 94.80 -22.92
CA VAL A 3 39.77 94.04 -24.17
C VAL A 3 40.69 92.88 -23.89
N TYR A 4 40.24 91.65 -24.14
CA TYR A 4 41.03 90.45 -24.44
C TYR A 4 40.05 89.54 -25.20
N GLY A 5 40.17 89.10 -26.47
CA GLY A 5 41.32 88.65 -27.29
C GLY A 5 41.61 87.16 -27.00
N VAL A 6 41.66 86.17 -27.90
CA VAL A 6 41.64 86.01 -29.38
C VAL A 6 41.45 84.49 -29.70
N ARG A 7 41.12 84.16 -30.98
CA ARG A 7 41.33 82.91 -31.79
C ARG A 7 40.04 82.06 -31.97
N GLY A 8 39.43 81.84 -33.13
CA GLY A 8 39.88 81.70 -34.54
C GLY A 8 40.17 80.20 -34.82
N PHE A 9 39.67 79.46 -35.81
CA PHE A 9 38.81 79.66 -36.99
C PHE A 9 38.47 78.25 -37.56
N HIS A 10 37.41 78.18 -38.38
CA HIS A 10 37.15 77.25 -39.50
C HIS A 10 36.58 75.82 -39.31
N THR A 11 35.46 75.66 -40.02
CA THR A 11 34.63 74.52 -40.42
C THR A 11 35.16 73.78 -41.67
N GLN A 12 34.87 72.48 -41.80
CA GLN A 12 34.69 71.65 -43.03
C GLN A 12 34.56 70.17 -42.59
N ALA A 13 33.86 69.18 -43.19
CA ALA A 13 33.25 68.95 -44.51
C ALA A 13 32.29 67.71 -44.40
N TYR A 14 31.13 67.66 -45.08
CA TYR A 14 30.75 66.81 -46.26
C TYR A 14 31.15 65.31 -46.21
N ALA A 15 30.44 64.28 -46.70
CA ALA A 15 29.13 64.05 -47.33
C ALA A 15 28.97 62.52 -47.66
N GLY A 16 27.72 62.05 -47.81
CA GLY A 16 27.28 61.02 -48.81
C GLY A 16 27.20 59.53 -48.40
N LEU A 17 26.45 58.62 -49.06
CA LEU A 17 25.26 58.64 -49.93
C LEU A 17 24.94 57.16 -50.35
N ILE A 18 23.67 56.70 -50.25
CA ILE A 18 22.90 55.71 -51.09
C ILE A 18 23.37 54.24 -51.30
N ALA A 19 22.44 53.26 -51.16
CA ALA A 19 21.98 52.33 -52.22
C ALA A 19 20.96 51.26 -51.74
N LEU A 20 20.07 50.83 -52.65
CA LEU A 20 18.86 50.01 -52.49
C LEU A 20 18.99 48.70 -53.31
N LEU A 21 18.08 47.72 -53.07
CA LEU A 21 17.63 46.57 -53.90
C LEU A 21 18.14 45.16 -53.53
N ALA A 22 17.22 44.23 -53.23
CA ALA A 22 16.93 43.02 -54.05
C ALA A 22 16.03 42.00 -53.31
N SER A 23 15.26 41.26 -54.09
CA SER A 23 14.09 40.44 -53.75
C SER A 23 14.39 38.97 -53.41
N THR A 24 13.38 38.33 -52.82
CA THR A 24 13.09 36.87 -52.72
C THR A 24 14.05 35.98 -51.94
N LEU A 25 13.56 35.31 -50.88
CA LEU A 25 13.67 33.86 -50.69
C LEU A 25 13.02 33.38 -49.37
N ILE A 26 12.30 32.26 -49.50
CA ILE A 26 11.98 31.25 -48.47
C ILE A 26 10.79 31.54 -47.56
N ARG A 27 9.67 30.93 -47.98
CA ARG A 27 8.51 30.58 -47.18
C ARG A 27 8.94 29.86 -45.90
N PHE A 28 8.77 30.50 -44.75
CA PHE A 28 8.88 29.84 -43.45
C PHE A 28 7.60 29.04 -43.19
N PHE A 29 7.58 27.81 -43.71
CA PHE A 29 6.64 26.77 -43.30
C PHE A 29 7.09 26.26 -41.92
N THR A 30 6.85 27.01 -40.85
CA THR A 30 7.02 26.49 -39.49
C THR A 30 5.83 25.59 -39.20
N LEU A 31 6.02 24.30 -39.51
CA LEU A 31 5.19 23.19 -39.09
C LEU A 31 5.12 23.20 -37.56
N THR A 32 4.03 23.73 -37.01
CA THR A 32 3.67 23.52 -35.60
C THR A 32 3.37 22.04 -35.45
N ALA A 33 4.36 21.26 -35.04
CA ALA A 33 4.13 19.89 -34.61
C ALA A 33 3.24 19.94 -33.37
N LEU A 34 1.95 19.62 -33.53
CA LEU A 34 1.09 19.26 -32.42
C LEU A 34 1.71 18.00 -31.79
N LEU A 35 2.48 18.17 -30.71
CA LEU A 35 2.68 17.09 -29.74
C LEU A 35 1.31 16.86 -29.09
N SER A 36 0.51 15.96 -29.66
CA SER A 36 -0.47 15.26 -28.85
C SER A 36 0.32 14.46 -27.83
N ALA A 37 0.42 14.99 -26.61
CA ALA A 37 0.72 14.19 -25.44
C ALA A 37 -0.42 13.17 -25.33
N GLY A 38 -0.26 12.03 -26.01
CA GLY A 38 -1.07 10.87 -25.76
C GLY A 38 -0.83 10.49 -24.31
N THR A 39 -1.75 10.87 -23.43
CA THR A 39 -1.89 10.21 -22.14
C THR A 39 -2.10 8.74 -22.46
N LEU A 40 -1.04 7.94 -22.32
CA LEU A 40 -1.15 6.49 -22.20
C LEU A 40 -2.08 6.27 -21.02
N ARG A 41 -3.35 6.03 -21.31
CA ARG A 41 -4.31 5.60 -20.31
C ARG A 41 -3.85 4.20 -19.96
N ALA A 42 -3.30 4.02 -18.76
CA ALA A 42 -3.03 2.69 -18.25
C ALA A 42 -4.36 1.94 -18.29
N GLU A 43 -4.42 0.86 -19.06
CA GLU A 43 -5.56 -0.06 -19.01
C GLU A 43 -5.72 -0.50 -17.56
N PRO A 44 -6.95 -0.53 -17.01
CA PRO A 44 -7.17 -1.05 -15.67
C PRO A 44 -6.67 -2.50 -15.65
N VAL A 45 -5.55 -2.73 -14.97
CA VAL A 45 -5.07 -4.07 -14.68
C VAL A 45 -5.98 -4.59 -13.58
N ASP A 46 -6.71 -5.67 -13.86
CA ASP A 46 -7.50 -6.36 -12.83
C ASP A 46 -6.57 -6.70 -11.66
N PRO A 47 -7.01 -6.49 -10.41
CA PRO A 47 -6.19 -6.81 -9.26
C PRO A 47 -5.77 -8.29 -9.32
N PRO A 48 -4.54 -8.63 -8.90
CA PRO A 48 -4.10 -10.03 -8.88
C PRO A 48 -5.10 -10.91 -8.12
N GLN A 49 -5.56 -11.99 -8.75
CA GLN A 49 -6.41 -12.98 -8.11
C GLN A 49 -5.54 -13.94 -7.31
N TYR A 50 -5.83 -14.08 -6.02
CA TYR A 50 -5.20 -15.08 -5.14
C TYR A 50 -6.16 -16.23 -4.85
N TYR A 51 -5.61 -17.45 -4.76
CA TYR A 51 -6.32 -18.69 -4.49
C TYR A 51 -5.99 -19.22 -3.08
N ALA A 52 -6.63 -20.33 -2.71
CA ALA A 52 -6.51 -20.87 -1.34
C ALA A 52 -5.06 -21.18 -0.95
N GLU A 53 -4.27 -21.73 -1.88
CA GLU A 53 -2.85 -22.01 -1.71
C GLU A 53 -2.02 -20.74 -1.49
N ASP A 54 -2.37 -19.63 -2.14
CA ASP A 54 -1.68 -18.34 -1.96
C ASP A 54 -1.96 -17.79 -0.57
N ILE A 55 -3.22 -17.86 -0.12
CA ILE A 55 -3.62 -17.43 1.23
C ILE A 55 -2.89 -18.27 2.29
N LYS A 56 -2.86 -19.60 2.13
CA LYS A 56 -2.15 -20.49 3.05
C LYS A 56 -0.63 -20.24 3.06
N THR A 57 -0.04 -19.98 1.89
CA THR A 57 1.39 -19.63 1.78
C THR A 57 1.67 -18.30 2.47
N ALA A 58 0.84 -17.29 2.26
CA ALA A 58 0.96 -16.00 2.93
C ALA A 58 0.81 -16.12 4.45
N MET A 59 -0.11 -16.98 4.92
CA MET A 59 -0.26 -17.26 6.34
C MET A 59 0.94 -17.97 6.93
N GLN A 60 1.54 -18.96 6.23
CA GLN A 60 2.77 -19.60 6.71
C GLN A 60 3.91 -18.58 6.84
N LEU A 61 4.12 -17.75 5.82
CA LEU A 61 5.13 -16.69 5.86
C LEU A 61 4.85 -15.67 6.98
N HIS A 62 3.58 -15.35 7.23
CA HIS A 62 3.21 -14.45 8.32
C HIS A 62 3.50 -15.08 9.69
N VAL A 63 3.13 -16.34 9.89
CA VAL A 63 3.41 -17.09 11.13
C VAL A 63 4.91 -17.14 11.39
N ASP A 64 5.71 -17.49 10.38
CA ASP A 64 7.17 -17.54 10.48
C ASP A 64 7.78 -16.18 10.86
N ALA A 65 7.12 -15.08 10.51
CA ALA A 65 7.58 -13.72 10.82
C ALA A 65 7.17 -13.20 12.21
N ILE A 66 6.08 -13.71 12.79
CA ILE A 66 5.56 -13.23 14.09
C ILE A 66 6.01 -14.08 15.28
N VAL A 67 6.43 -15.33 15.04
CA VAL A 67 6.96 -16.20 16.09
C VAL A 67 8.43 -15.90 16.38
N ASP A 68 8.85 -16.08 17.63
CA ASP A 68 10.24 -16.00 18.02
C ASP A 68 11.03 -17.30 17.67
N ALA A 69 12.31 -17.35 18.03
CA ALA A 69 13.16 -18.52 17.79
C ALA A 69 12.68 -19.81 18.51
N ASN A 70 11.79 -19.70 19.50
CA ASN A 70 11.17 -20.83 20.19
C ASN A 70 9.82 -21.24 19.58
N GLY A 71 9.37 -20.54 18.53
CA GLY A 71 8.04 -20.70 17.95
C GLY A 71 6.94 -20.04 18.77
N ASP A 72 7.27 -19.13 19.69
CA ASP A 72 6.31 -18.44 20.53
C ASP A 72 5.93 -17.09 19.91
N TRP A 73 4.63 -16.81 19.79
CA TRP A 73 4.09 -15.52 19.37
C TRP A 73 3.51 -14.78 20.58
N SER A 74 4.02 -13.57 20.86
CA SER A 74 3.42 -12.68 21.86
C SER A 74 2.42 -11.73 21.20
N VAL A 75 1.16 -11.81 21.60
CA VAL A 75 0.06 -11.02 21.05
C VAL A 75 -0.77 -10.42 22.17
N ILE A 76 -1.35 -9.24 21.94
CA ILE A 76 -2.35 -8.65 22.83
C ILE A 76 -3.73 -9.09 22.34
N ASP A 77 -4.49 -9.70 23.24
CA ASP A 77 -5.90 -10.00 23.03
C ASP A 77 -6.68 -8.70 22.77
N ASP A 78 -7.37 -8.64 21.63
CA ASP A 78 -8.02 -7.42 21.15
C ASP A 78 -9.27 -7.02 21.94
N GLN A 79 -9.82 -7.92 22.76
CA GLN A 79 -10.96 -7.64 23.64
C GLN A 79 -10.54 -7.45 25.10
N THR A 80 -9.72 -8.35 25.64
CA THR A 80 -9.38 -8.33 27.08
C THR A 80 -8.16 -7.46 27.39
N GLY A 81 -7.33 -7.16 26.40
CA GLY A 81 -6.03 -6.49 26.58
C GLY A 81 -4.96 -7.38 27.22
N GLU A 82 -5.25 -8.67 27.44
CA GLU A 82 -4.29 -9.63 27.99
C GLU A 82 -3.13 -9.88 27.01
N ARG A 83 -1.91 -10.01 27.54
CA ARG A 83 -0.77 -10.49 26.75
C ARG A 83 -0.76 -12.01 26.73
N LEU A 84 -1.02 -12.58 25.56
CA LEU A 84 -0.95 -14.02 25.31
C LEU A 84 0.44 -14.40 24.81
N THR A 85 0.86 -15.63 25.14
CA THR A 85 2.01 -16.30 24.51
C THR A 85 1.51 -17.58 23.87
N LEU A 86 1.48 -17.59 22.53
CA LEU A 86 0.79 -18.59 21.73
C LEU A 86 1.77 -19.35 20.83
N ARG A 87 1.41 -20.59 20.47
CA ARG A 87 2.14 -21.43 19.50
C ARG A 87 1.24 -21.88 18.39
N PHE A 88 1.69 -21.69 17.15
CA PHE A 88 0.94 -22.04 15.97
C PHE A 88 0.67 -23.54 15.88
N MET A 89 -0.54 -23.92 15.47
CA MET A 89 -0.93 -25.31 15.21
C MET A 89 -1.22 -25.54 13.74
N GLN A 90 -2.16 -24.78 13.16
CA GLN A 90 -2.62 -24.98 11.79
C GLN A 90 -3.42 -23.78 11.25
N VAL A 91 -3.48 -23.69 9.92
CA VAL A 91 -4.49 -22.88 9.21
C VAL A 91 -5.71 -23.76 8.93
N HIS A 92 -6.91 -23.27 9.24
CA HIS A 92 -8.16 -23.96 8.97
C HIS A 92 -8.59 -23.85 7.51
N ASP A 93 -9.26 -24.90 7.04
CA ASP A 93 -10.05 -24.85 5.81
C ASP A 93 -11.53 -24.57 6.12
N PRO A 94 -12.23 -23.77 5.30
CA PRO A 94 -11.71 -23.06 4.14
C PRO A 94 -11.05 -21.71 4.50
N VAL A 95 -10.01 -21.35 3.75
CA VAL A 95 -9.61 -19.95 3.55
C VAL A 95 -10.43 -19.33 2.42
N ARG A 96 -10.71 -18.02 2.46
CA ARG A 96 -11.60 -17.40 1.47
C ARG A 96 -11.28 -15.95 1.18
N GLN A 97 -11.75 -15.48 0.03
CA GLN A 97 -11.88 -14.06 -0.27
C GLN A 97 -13.23 -13.57 0.25
N ILE A 98 -13.25 -12.49 1.05
CA ILE A 98 -14.46 -11.94 1.67
C ILE A 98 -14.87 -10.59 1.08
N SER A 99 -14.00 -9.95 0.30
CA SER A 99 -14.32 -8.76 -0.50
C SER A 99 -13.38 -8.68 -1.72
N GLN A 100 -13.53 -7.66 -2.57
CA GLN A 100 -12.69 -7.48 -3.76
C GLN A 100 -11.19 -7.50 -3.48
N THR A 101 -10.75 -7.00 -2.32
CA THR A 101 -9.33 -6.89 -1.97
C THR A 101 -8.97 -7.56 -0.65
N VAL A 102 -9.94 -8.19 0.03
CA VAL A 102 -9.73 -8.76 1.36
C VAL A 102 -9.88 -10.27 1.33
N TYR A 103 -8.84 -10.92 1.82
CA TYR A 103 -8.74 -12.35 2.02
C TYR A 103 -8.73 -12.66 3.50
N PHE A 104 -9.14 -13.88 3.84
CA PHE A 104 -9.39 -14.28 5.21
C PHE A 104 -8.90 -15.70 5.48
N ALA A 105 -8.23 -15.86 6.62
CA ALA A 105 -7.81 -17.14 7.15
C ALA A 105 -8.06 -17.22 8.66
N CYS A 106 -8.51 -18.38 9.10
CA CYS A 106 -8.67 -18.73 10.51
C CYS A 106 -7.58 -19.75 10.87
N THR A 107 -7.05 -19.69 12.08
CA THR A 107 -5.93 -20.54 12.52
C THR A 107 -6.14 -21.00 13.96
N ASP A 108 -5.54 -22.13 14.31
CA ASP A 108 -5.43 -22.53 15.71
C ASP A 108 -4.05 -22.19 16.26
N PHE A 109 -4.06 -21.64 17.46
CA PHE A 109 -2.88 -21.43 18.29
C PHE A 109 -3.16 -21.94 19.70
N HIS A 110 -2.21 -22.63 20.34
CA HIS A 110 -2.37 -23.02 21.74
C HIS A 110 -1.51 -22.16 22.68
N VAL A 111 -1.95 -22.04 23.94
CA VAL A 111 -1.16 -21.36 24.98
C VAL A 111 0.15 -22.10 25.21
N LYS A 112 1.26 -21.37 25.33
CA LYS A 112 2.57 -21.95 25.66
C LYS A 112 2.48 -22.77 26.95
N GLY A 113 2.86 -24.05 26.87
CA GLY A 113 2.83 -24.98 28.00
C GLY A 113 1.45 -25.57 28.30
N ASN A 114 0.39 -25.20 27.57
CA ASN A 114 -0.95 -25.77 27.72
C ASN A 114 -1.60 -26.02 26.35
N PRO A 115 -1.37 -27.19 25.72
CA PRO A 115 -1.86 -27.50 24.38
C PRO A 115 -3.38 -27.63 24.28
N ASP A 116 -4.07 -27.86 25.41
CA ASP A 116 -5.55 -27.98 25.43
C ASP A 116 -6.24 -26.61 25.38
N GLN A 117 -5.52 -25.54 25.74
CA GLN A 117 -6.02 -24.16 25.66
C GLN A 117 -5.76 -23.60 24.27
N VAL A 118 -6.69 -23.86 23.35
CA VAL A 118 -6.60 -23.42 21.95
C VAL A 118 -7.40 -22.14 21.73
N TYR A 119 -6.72 -21.13 21.21
CA TYR A 119 -7.29 -19.94 20.59
C TYR A 119 -7.49 -20.18 19.09
N ASP A 120 -8.60 -19.66 18.58
CA ASP A 120 -8.92 -19.59 17.16
C ASP A 120 -8.68 -18.14 16.74
N MET A 121 -7.65 -17.90 15.94
CA MET A 121 -7.17 -16.57 15.56
C MET A 121 -7.50 -16.31 14.10
N ASP A 122 -8.22 -15.22 13.86
CA ASP A 122 -8.61 -14.77 12.53
C ASP A 122 -7.62 -13.74 11.99
N PHE A 123 -7.33 -13.83 10.70
CA PHE A 123 -6.41 -12.97 9.97
C PHE A 123 -7.06 -12.46 8.70
N TRP A 124 -6.98 -11.15 8.49
CA TRP A 124 -7.37 -10.49 7.25
C TRP A 124 -6.12 -10.07 6.49
N LEU A 125 -6.11 -10.39 5.20
CA LEU A 125 -5.00 -10.14 4.31
C LEU A 125 -5.44 -9.28 3.14
N GLU A 126 -4.52 -8.45 2.65
CA GLU A 126 -4.69 -7.66 1.45
C GLU A 126 -3.46 -7.77 0.54
N PRO A 127 -3.60 -7.56 -0.78
CA PRO A 127 -2.46 -7.49 -1.69
C PRO A 127 -1.60 -6.24 -1.42
N VAL A 128 -0.33 -6.44 -1.11
CA VAL A 128 0.68 -5.38 -0.99
C VAL A 128 1.91 -5.80 -1.79
N ASP A 129 2.32 -4.97 -2.75
CA ASP A 129 3.49 -5.21 -3.62
C ASP A 129 3.50 -6.61 -4.28
N GLY A 130 2.31 -7.08 -4.69
CA GLY A 130 2.15 -8.38 -5.36
C GLY A 130 2.09 -9.60 -4.44
N ALA A 131 2.07 -9.43 -3.12
CA ALA A 131 1.91 -10.51 -2.16
C ALA A 131 0.77 -10.23 -1.15
N LEU A 132 0.08 -11.27 -0.68
CA LEU A 132 -0.86 -11.11 0.43
C LEU A 132 -0.11 -10.82 1.73
N LYS A 133 -0.54 -9.79 2.45
CA LYS A 133 -0.01 -9.41 3.77
C LYS A 133 -1.16 -9.28 4.76
N VAL A 134 -0.97 -9.83 5.95
CA VAL A 134 -1.88 -9.62 7.07
C VAL A 134 -1.87 -8.15 7.46
N PHE A 135 -3.06 -7.53 7.52
CA PHE A 135 -3.24 -6.17 8.02
C PHE A 135 -4.06 -6.10 9.31
N GLN A 136 -4.81 -7.17 9.62
CA GLN A 136 -5.63 -7.25 10.82
C GLN A 136 -5.67 -8.68 11.37
N THR A 137 -5.69 -8.77 12.69
CA THR A 137 -5.79 -10.01 13.45
C THR A 137 -6.78 -9.84 14.60
N LYS A 138 -7.61 -10.84 14.87
CA LYS A 138 -8.54 -10.86 16.01
C LYS A 138 -8.63 -12.24 16.62
N VAL A 139 -8.94 -12.31 17.92
CA VAL A 139 -9.35 -13.56 18.55
C VAL A 139 -10.80 -13.86 18.16
N HIS A 140 -11.02 -14.95 17.44
CA HIS A 140 -12.35 -15.43 17.06
C HIS A 140 -12.94 -16.34 18.13
N LYS A 141 -12.14 -17.25 18.69
CA LYS A 141 -12.54 -18.10 19.81
C LYS A 141 -11.45 -18.16 20.86
N GLU A 142 -11.87 -18.17 22.11
CA GLU A 142 -11.01 -18.28 23.28
C GLU A 142 -11.19 -19.64 23.98
N PRO A 143 -10.16 -20.16 24.66
CA PRO A 143 -10.29 -21.36 25.44
C PRO A 143 -11.09 -21.10 26.71
N ARG A 144 -12.17 -21.85 26.92
CA ARG A 144 -12.90 -21.91 28.19
C ARG A 144 -12.89 -23.33 28.73
N HIS A 145 -12.99 -23.46 30.06
CA HIS A 145 -13.02 -24.76 30.72
C HIS A 145 -14.41 -25.05 31.31
N ALA A 146 -14.90 -26.26 31.10
CA ALA A 146 -16.11 -26.77 31.74
C ALA A 146 -15.79 -28.07 32.50
N LEU A 147 -16.34 -28.23 33.71
CA LEU A 147 -16.02 -29.35 34.61
C LEU A 147 -16.17 -30.73 33.96
N LEU A 148 -17.18 -30.92 33.11
CA LEU A 148 -17.47 -32.20 32.46
C LEU A 148 -16.85 -32.35 31.07
N TYR A 149 -16.48 -31.25 30.41
CA TYR A 149 -16.08 -31.23 29.01
C TYR A 149 -14.63 -30.82 28.78
N GLY A 150 -13.92 -30.42 29.84
CA GLY A 150 -12.55 -29.92 29.75
C GLY A 150 -12.49 -28.57 29.03
N TRP A 151 -11.37 -28.34 28.33
CA TRP A 151 -11.15 -27.15 27.52
C TRP A 151 -11.90 -27.22 26.18
N TYR A 152 -12.53 -26.10 25.79
CA TYR A 152 -13.21 -25.95 24.52
C TYR A 152 -13.05 -24.52 23.98
N LYS A 153 -13.19 -24.37 22.65
CA LYS A 153 -13.12 -23.07 21.98
C LYS A 153 -14.48 -22.37 22.04
N HIS A 154 -14.58 -21.28 22.78
CA HIS A 154 -15.79 -20.47 22.91
C HIS A 154 -15.75 -19.28 21.94
N PRO A 155 -16.70 -19.17 20.98
CA PRO A 155 -16.66 -18.12 19.97
C PRO A 155 -17.05 -16.74 20.52
N ARG A 156 -16.30 -15.70 20.15
CA ARG A 156 -16.56 -14.29 20.46
C ARG A 156 -17.51 -13.64 19.45
N TYR A 157 -17.45 -14.06 18.20
CA TYR A 157 -18.28 -13.57 17.12
C TYR A 157 -18.54 -14.66 16.07
N THR A 158 -19.41 -14.35 15.12
CA THR A 158 -19.67 -15.12 13.91
C THR A 158 -19.62 -14.20 12.69
N PHE A 159 -19.69 -14.76 11.49
CA PHE A 159 -19.85 -14.00 10.25
C PHE A 159 -21.29 -14.04 9.77
N VAL A 160 -21.84 -12.87 9.42
CA VAL A 160 -23.12 -12.71 8.72
C VAL A 160 -22.87 -11.84 7.51
N ASN A 161 -23.06 -12.39 6.30
CA ASN A 161 -22.74 -11.73 5.04
C ASN A 161 -21.28 -11.21 4.98
N ASP A 162 -20.34 -12.04 5.45
CA ASP A 162 -18.90 -11.71 5.57
C ASP A 162 -18.56 -10.53 6.49
N GLU A 163 -19.51 -10.05 7.30
CA GLU A 163 -19.29 -9.08 8.36
C GLU A 163 -19.33 -9.73 9.75
N ILE A 164 -18.53 -9.19 10.69
CA ILE A 164 -18.48 -9.68 12.07
C ILE A 164 -19.78 -9.33 12.80
N SER A 165 -20.35 -10.34 13.46
CA SER A 165 -21.46 -10.20 14.42
C SER A 165 -21.05 -10.79 15.76
N TYR A 166 -20.90 -9.95 16.78
CA TYR A 166 -20.49 -10.37 18.12
C TYR A 166 -21.57 -11.19 18.82
N LEU A 167 -21.15 -12.23 19.55
CA LEU A 167 -22.04 -13.15 20.26
C LEU A 167 -22.30 -12.72 21.72
N TYR A 168 -21.46 -11.83 22.25
CA TYR A 168 -21.60 -11.20 23.56
C TYR A 168 -20.80 -9.89 23.60
N ASP A 169 -21.14 -9.06 24.58
CA ASP A 169 -20.52 -7.76 24.86
C ASP A 169 -19.18 -7.88 25.62
#